data_AF-B6JGL4-F1
#
_entry.id   AF-B6JGL4-F1
#
_cell.length_a   1.000
_cell.length_b   1.000
_cell.length_c   1.000
_cell.angle_alpha   90.00
_cell.angle_beta   90.00
_cell.angle_gamma   90.00
#
_symmetry.space_group_name_H-M   'P 1'
#
loop_
_entity.id
_entity.type
_entity.pdbx_description
1 polymer ?
#
loop_
_entity_poly.entity_id
_entity_poly.type
_entity_poly.pdbx_seq_one_letter_code
_entity_poly.pdbx_strand_id
1 'polypeptide(L)' 'MRATLILAALVLAASTLPSSAQTVSRESDITHIRLGQRILVDDGSCPTGQIKQVTGTTLTPQGISTVKQCVPRRGARPN' A
#
# COMPACT_ATOMS: atom_id res chain seq x y z
N MET A 1 -10.58 -37.68 -18.75
CA MET A 1 -9.21 -37.12 -18.61
C MET A 1 -9.06 -35.69 -19.12
N ARG A 2 -9.81 -35.23 -20.14
CA ARG A 2 -9.76 -33.83 -20.62
C ARG A 2 -10.53 -32.83 -19.73
N ALA A 3 -11.71 -33.22 -19.24
CA ALA A 3 -12.54 -32.36 -18.39
C ALA A 3 -11.89 -32.01 -17.03
N THR A 4 -11.07 -32.91 -16.48
CA THR A 4 -10.33 -32.70 -15.23
C THR A 4 -9.25 -31.63 -15.35
N LEU A 5 -8.63 -31.47 -16.52
CA LEU A 5 -7.65 -30.41 -16.77
C LEU A 5 -8.31 -29.02 -16.84
N ILE A 6 -9.53 -28.95 -17.38
CA ILE A 6 -10.28 -27.69 -17.52
C ILE A 6 -10.74 -27.20 -16.14
N LEU A 7 -11.25 -28.10 -15.28
CA LEU A 7 -11.60 -27.73 -13.90
C LEU A 7 -10.39 -27.28 -13.09
N ALA A 8 -9.24 -27.95 -13.23
CA ALA A 8 -8.03 -27.57 -12.52
C ALA A 8 -7.53 -26.17 -12.93
N ALA A 9 -7.61 -25.83 -14.23
CA ALA A 9 -7.23 -24.51 -14.72
C ALA A 9 -8.15 -23.39 -14.20
N LEU A 10 -9.44 -23.67 -14.03
CA LEU A 10 -10.40 -22.68 -13.53
C LEU A 10 -10.19 -22.35 -12.04
N VAL A 11 -9.74 -23.31 -11.24
CA VAL A 11 -9.45 -23.10 -9.81
C VAL A 11 -8.20 -22.24 -9.60
N LEU A 12 -7.18 -22.35 -10.47
CA LEU A 12 -5.95 -21.56 -10.34
C LEU A 12 -6.13 -20.07 -10.71
N ALA A 13 -7.12 -19.73 -11.52
CA ALA A 13 -7.38 -18.34 -11.92
C ALA A 13 -8.02 -17.49 -10.80
N ALA A 14 -8.56 -18.12 -9.75
CA ALA A 14 -9.33 -17.43 -8.70
C ALA A 14 -8.47 -16.90 -7.53
N SER A 15 -7.17 -17.22 -7.47
CA SER A 15 -6.33 -16.92 -6.30
C SER A 15 -5.45 -15.67 -6.42
N THR A 16 -5.69 -14.77 -7.39
CA THR A 16 -4.97 -13.49 -7.47
C THR A 16 -5.58 -12.47 -6.51
N LEU A 17 -5.20 -12.56 -5.22
CA LEU A 17 -5.54 -11.52 -4.25
C LEU A 17 -4.85 -10.21 -4.67
N PRO A 18 -5.59 -9.12 -4.91
CA PRO A 18 -4.99 -7.82 -5.18
C PRO A 18 -4.27 -7.36 -3.90
N SER A 19 -2.97 -7.09 -4.02
CA SER A 19 -2.21 -6.39 -2.98
C SER A 19 -2.68 -4.93 -2.95
N SER A 20 -3.74 -4.66 -2.20
CA SER A 20 -4.31 -3.33 -2.05
C SER A 20 -3.34 -2.41 -1.32
N ALA A 21 -2.94 -1.31 -1.96
CA ALA A 21 -2.20 -0.23 -1.31
C ALA A 21 -3.02 0.31 -0.14
N GLN A 22 -2.56 0.04 1.08
CA GLN A 22 -3.24 0.47 2.30
C GLN A 22 -3.15 2.00 2.40
N THR A 23 -4.30 2.65 2.40
CA THR A 23 -4.44 4.09 2.69
C THR A 23 -5.11 4.19 4.04
N VAL A 24 -4.48 4.84 5.01
CA VAL A 24 -4.99 4.94 6.39
C VAL A 24 -5.22 6.40 6.74
N SER A 25 -6.24 6.68 7.56
CA SER A 25 -6.56 8.06 7.94
C SER A 25 -5.60 8.63 8.99
N ARG A 26 -4.98 7.78 9.82
CA ARG A 26 -3.96 8.21 10.78
C ARG A 26 -2.73 7.32 10.73
N GLU A 27 -1.58 7.92 11.01
CA GLU A 27 -0.31 7.19 11.06
C GLU A 27 -0.29 6.13 12.17
N SER A 28 -1.02 6.36 13.27
CA SER A 28 -1.19 5.39 14.37
C SER A 28 -1.94 4.12 13.95
N ASP A 29 -2.66 4.15 12.83
CA ASP A 29 -3.36 2.98 12.30
C ASP A 29 -2.45 2.13 11.40
N ILE A 30 -1.18 2.54 11.19
CA ILE A 30 -0.15 1.73 10.54
C ILE A 30 0.32 0.66 11.54
N THR A 31 -0.42 -0.43 11.63
CA THR A 31 -0.10 -1.56 12.52
C THR A 31 1.20 -2.27 12.15
N HIS A 32 1.54 -2.37 10.86
CA HIS A 32 2.80 -2.96 10.42
C HIS A 32 3.19 -2.44 9.03
N ILE A 33 4.26 -1.64 8.96
CA ILE A 33 4.83 -1.18 7.68
C ILE A 33 5.95 -2.13 7.25
N ARG A 34 5.93 -2.57 5.99
CA ARG A 34 6.99 -3.41 5.43
C ARG A 34 8.10 -2.56 4.81
N LEU A 35 9.29 -3.13 4.68
CA LEU A 35 10.38 -2.49 3.94
C LEU A 35 9.98 -2.25 2.49
N GLY A 36 10.22 -1.02 2.03
CA GLY A 36 9.81 -0.54 0.71
C GLY A 36 8.33 -0.19 0.58
N GLN A 37 7.50 -0.51 1.58
CA GLN A 37 6.07 -0.17 1.54
C GLN A 37 5.87 1.33 1.70
N ARG A 38 4.97 1.87 0.88
CA ARG A 38 4.53 3.27 0.92
C ARG A 38 3.07 3.30 1.33
N ILE A 39 2.75 4.09 2.33
CA ILE A 39 1.40 4.27 2.85
C ILE A 39 1.07 5.76 2.75
N LEU A 40 -0.09 6.08 2.19
CA LEU A 40 -0.61 7.44 2.13
C LEU A 40 -1.53 7.68 3.33
N VAL A 41 -1.32 8.82 3.99
CA VAL A 41 -2.03 9.25 5.20
C VAL A 41 -2.58 10.65 4.98
N ASP A 42 -3.89 10.81 5.19
CA ASP A 42 -4.58 12.09 5.07
C ASP A 42 -4.95 12.62 6.47
N ASP A 43 -3.91 13.02 7.23
CA ASP A 43 -4.03 13.54 8.61
C ASP A 43 -4.09 15.08 8.66
N GLY A 44 -4.13 15.75 7.51
CA GLY A 44 -4.12 17.22 7.43
C GLY A 44 -2.78 17.87 7.79
N SER A 45 -1.70 17.11 8.02
CA SER A 45 -0.39 17.69 8.35
C SER A 45 0.33 18.29 7.13
N CYS A 46 -0.11 17.95 5.92
CA CYS A 46 0.46 18.43 4.67
C CYS A 46 -0.42 19.53 4.06
N PRO A 47 0.18 20.48 3.30
CA PRO A 47 -0.55 21.57 2.67
C PRO A 47 -1.57 21.07 1.63
N THR A 48 -2.54 21.92 1.30
CA THR A 48 -3.62 21.61 0.34
C THR A 48 -3.05 21.11 -0.98
N GLY A 49 -3.59 20.00 -1.49
CA GLY A 49 -3.10 19.33 -2.71
C GLY A 49 -1.98 18.31 -2.47
N GLN A 50 -1.47 18.21 -1.25
CA GLN A 50 -0.49 17.19 -0.85
C GLN A 50 -1.13 16.16 0.10
N ILE A 51 -0.47 15.00 0.21
CA ILE A 51 -0.82 13.92 1.14
C ILE A 51 0.46 13.42 1.80
N LYS A 52 0.37 13.02 3.06
CA LYS A 52 1.52 12.50 3.79
C LYS A 52 1.80 11.09 3.30
N GLN A 53 3.04 10.83 2.94
CA GLN A 53 3.51 9.50 2.57
C GLN A 53 4.49 9.01 3.62
N VAL A 54 4.18 7.85 4.21
CA VAL A 54 5.02 7.13 5.14
C VAL A 54 5.64 5.95 4.41
N THR A 55 6.97 5.87 4.40
CA THR A 55 7.72 4.83 3.65
C THR A 55 8.61 4.06 4.60
N GLY A 56 8.51 2.73 4.63
CA GLY A 56 9.45 1.89 5.37
C GLY A 56 10.78 1.79 4.62
N THR A 57 11.88 2.31 5.17
CA THR A 57 13.15 2.44 4.44
C THR A 57 14.23 1.47 4.88
N THR A 58 14.35 1.21 6.18
CA THR A 58 15.53 0.52 6.73
C THR A 58 15.12 -0.44 7.84
N LEU A 59 15.64 -1.67 7.82
CA LEU A 59 15.51 -2.58 8.95
C LEU A 59 16.51 -2.16 10.03
N THR A 60 16.01 -1.90 11.23
CA THR A 60 16.79 -1.65 12.44
C THR A 60 16.56 -2.78 13.44
N PRO A 61 17.40 -2.93 14.47
CA PRO A 61 17.19 -3.94 15.52
C PRO A 61 15.85 -3.79 16.27
N GLN A 62 15.24 -2.59 16.20
CA GLN A 62 13.97 -2.26 16.86
C GLN A 62 12.77 -2.41 15.93
N GLY A 63 12.98 -2.70 14.64
CA GLY A 63 11.92 -2.82 13.63
C GLY A 63 12.23 -2.05 12.35
N ILE A 64 11.20 -1.69 11.59
CA ILE A 64 11.38 -0.97 10.32
C ILE A 64 11.31 0.53 10.57
N SER A 65 12.38 1.25 10.21
CA SER A 65 12.41 2.71 10.23
C SER A 65 11.57 3.29 9.10
N THR A 66 10.87 4.39 9.39
CA THR A 66 9.96 5.05 8.46
C THR A 66 10.41 6.47 8.14
N VAL A 67 10.32 6.86 6.87
CA VAL A 67 10.48 8.25 6.41
C VAL A 67 9.12 8.83 6.05
N LYS A 68 8.86 10.06 6.50
CA LYS A 68 7.62 10.80 6.25
C LYS A 68 7.90 11.96 5.31
N GLN A 69 7.10 12.11 4.26
CA GLN A 69 7.23 13.21 3.31
C GLN A 69 5.86 13.62 2.79
N CYS A 70 5.64 14.91 2.56
CA CYS A 70 4.45 15.38 1.85
C CYS A 70 4.69 15.22 0.34
N VAL A 71 3.81 14.49 -0.33
CA VAL A 71 3.86 14.27 -1.78
C VAL A 71 2.60 14.81 -2.44
N PRO A 72 2.65 15.22 -3.72
CA PRO A 72 1.45 15.57 -4.46
C PRO A 72 0.44 14.43 -4.44
N ARG A 73 -0.85 14.74 -4.23
CA ARG A 73 -1.93 13.74 -4.33
C ARG A 73 -2.02 13.22 -5.76
N ARG A 74 -1.35 12.11 -6.08
CA ARG A 74 -1.52 11.42 -7.36
C ARG A 74 -2.92 10.79 -7.40
N GLY A 75 -3.79 11.38 -8.23
CA GLY A 75 -5.23 11.09 -8.28
C GLY A 75 -6.08 12.29 -8.66
N ALA A 76 -5.56 13.52 -8.57
CA ALA A 76 -6.14 14.65 -9.28
C ALA A 76 -5.97 14.40 -10.77
N ARG A 77 -7.05 13.97 -11.43
CA ARG A 77 -7.13 13.81 -12.88
C ARG A 77 -6.55 15.09 -13.54
N PRO A 78 -5.57 15.00 -14.46
CA PRO A 78 -5.21 16.17 -15.24
C PRO A 78 -6.47 16.60 -16.00
N ASN A 79 -6.84 17.88 -15.85
CA ASN A 79 -7.92 18.50 -16.62
C ASN A 79 -7.48 18.68 -18.08
#